data_AF-A0A8D9B313-F1
#
_entry.id   AF-A0A8D9B313-F1
#
_cell.length_a   1.000
_cell.length_b   1.000
_cell.length_c   1.000
_cell.angle_alpha   90.00
_cell.angle_beta   90.00
_cell.angle_gamma   90.00
#
_symmetry.space_group_name_H-M   'P 1'
#
loop_
_entity.id
_entity.type
_entity.pdbx_description
1 polymer ?
#
loop_
_entity_poly.entity_id
_entity_poly.type
_entity_poly.pdbx_seq_one_letter_code
_entity_poly.pdbx_strand_id
1 'polypeptide(L)'
;MNWIYSTPQIFIPPKLPDILKQYIKAAIRTQPHDLLSWSAYYFKCVHAGMIPPVKKHLEFPIFANPGSLTPGFLHVLIHQLGREGYVRTSVLYEKWLGLTLNKCELDRMLLLHHYRGKVDIMEFVAIAAGHLCKTLSATMTLVCELLTSEPEGGSAKIPLPWFIHLYRLLAELDCGPARQDEIVVQDIILPFGERESKLWSIPEGVSPAIKDF
;
A
#
# COMPACT_ATOMS: atom_id res chain seq x y z
N MET A 1 16.34 38.44 26.43
CA MET A 1 17.39 37.40 26.31
C MET A 1 18.08 37.61 24.98
N ASN A 2 19.27 38.21 25.00
CA ASN A 2 20.05 38.51 23.81
C ASN A 2 20.77 37.24 23.37
N TRP A 3 20.58 36.87 22.11
CA TRP A 3 21.21 35.74 21.43
C TRP A 3 22.68 36.11 21.19
N ILE A 4 23.58 35.52 21.98
CA ILE A 4 25.04 35.78 21.95
C ILE A 4 25.75 35.11 20.74
N TYR A 5 25.02 34.42 19.86
CA TYR A 5 25.62 33.81 18.66
C TYR A 5 25.56 34.78 17.47
N SER A 6 26.72 35.32 17.09
CA SER A 6 26.87 36.04 15.84
C SER A 6 26.94 35.07 14.66
N THR A 7 26.20 35.39 13.60
CA THR A 7 26.07 34.69 12.31
C THR A 7 27.36 34.22 11.61
N PRO A 8 28.57 34.81 11.80
CA PRO A 8 29.77 34.37 11.07
C PRO A 8 30.32 32.99 11.47
N GLN A 9 29.95 32.44 12.63
CA GLN A 9 30.52 31.17 13.13
C GLN A 9 29.82 29.91 12.59
N ILE A 10 28.57 30.05 12.11
CA ILE A 10 27.79 28.91 11.62
C ILE A 10 27.85 28.89 10.10
N PHE A 11 28.75 28.06 9.56
CA PHE A 11 28.79 27.79 8.12
C PHE A 11 27.62 26.87 7.74
N ILE A 12 26.61 27.41 7.06
CA ILE A 12 25.50 26.62 6.51
C ILE A 12 25.87 26.23 5.08
N PRO A 13 26.00 24.92 4.76
CA PRO A 13 26.30 24.51 3.39
C PRO A 13 25.19 24.98 2.43
N PRO A 14 25.53 25.57 1.27
CA PRO A 14 24.56 26.23 0.40
C PRO A 14 23.49 25.28 -0.17
N LYS A 15 23.81 23.98 -0.30
CA LYS A 15 22.88 22.95 -0.80
C LYS A 15 21.96 22.35 0.27
N LEU A 16 22.27 22.57 1.55
CA LEU A 16 21.53 21.95 2.66
C LEU A 16 20.03 22.31 2.65
N PRO A 17 19.63 23.58 2.43
CA PRO A 17 18.21 23.94 2.38
C PRO A 17 17.44 23.20 1.29
N ASP A 18 18.03 23.02 0.12
CA ASP A 18 17.38 22.31 -1.00
C ASP A 18 17.24 20.82 -0.73
N ILE A 19 18.25 20.18 -0.14
CA ILE A 19 18.20 18.77 0.26
C ILE A 19 17.06 18.55 1.26
N LEU A 20 16.98 19.40 2.30
CA LEU A 20 15.93 19.32 3.32
C LEU A 20 14.54 19.56 2.71
N LYS A 21 14.42 20.52 1.78
CA LYS A 21 13.17 20.79 1.07
C LYS A 21 12.71 19.59 0.24
N GLN A 22 13.62 18.92 -0.47
CA GLN A 22 13.30 17.72 -1.26
C GLN A 22 12.91 16.54 -0.35
N TYR A 23 13.66 16.34 0.72
CA TYR A 23 13.38 15.31 1.73
C TYR A 23 12.00 15.49 2.37
N ILE A 24 11.67 16.68 2.85
CA ILE A 24 10.36 16.96 3.47
C ILE A 24 9.23 16.75 2.46
N LYS A 25 9.38 17.23 1.23
CA LYS A 25 8.40 16.98 0.15
C LYS A 25 8.21 15.49 -0.12
N ALA A 26 9.28 14.70 -0.07
CA ALA A 26 9.22 13.26 -0.27
C ALA A 26 8.52 12.55 0.91
N ALA A 27 8.83 12.96 2.14
CA ALA A 27 8.19 12.41 3.35
C ALA A 27 6.69 12.70 3.37
N ILE A 28 6.27 13.94 3.06
CA ILE A 28 4.86 14.34 2.99
C ILE A 28 4.10 13.50 1.97
N ARG A 29 4.65 13.30 0.77
CA ARG A 29 4.01 12.49 -0.28
C ARG A 29 3.88 11.02 0.11
N THR A 30 4.93 10.49 0.73
CA THR A 30 5.04 9.05 0.98
C THR A 30 4.25 8.60 2.20
N GLN A 31 4.11 9.48 3.20
CA GLN A 31 3.48 9.18 4.48
C GLN A 31 3.98 7.85 5.08
N PRO A 32 5.30 7.67 5.25
CA PRO A 32 5.84 6.42 5.81
C PRO A 32 5.34 6.23 7.25
N HIS A 33 5.09 4.98 7.62
CA HIS A 33 4.68 4.67 8.99
C HIS A 33 5.83 4.93 9.98
N ASP A 34 7.04 4.49 9.63
CA ASP A 34 8.25 4.76 10.40
C ASP A 34 9.13 5.77 9.65
N LEU A 35 9.01 7.05 10.02
CA LEU A 35 9.79 8.10 9.39
C LEU A 35 11.30 7.87 9.53
N LEU A 36 11.79 7.37 10.68
CA LEU A 36 13.23 7.25 10.90
C LEU A 36 13.85 6.17 9.98
N SER A 37 13.24 4.99 9.96
CA SER A 37 13.68 3.90 9.09
C SER A 37 13.58 4.28 7.61
N TRP A 38 12.46 4.91 7.23
CA TRP A 38 12.27 5.42 5.86
C TRP A 38 13.34 6.46 5.49
N SER A 39 13.67 7.38 6.38
CA SER A 39 14.67 8.44 6.14
C SER A 39 16.07 7.88 5.95
N ALA A 40 16.45 6.89 6.75
CA ALA A 40 17.72 6.18 6.58
C ALA A 40 17.80 5.54 5.18
N TYR A 41 16.73 4.88 4.75
CA TYR A 41 16.67 4.27 3.41
C TYR A 41 16.61 5.32 2.29
N TYR A 42 15.88 6.42 2.47
CA TYR A 42 15.81 7.53 1.53
C TYR A 42 17.19 8.12 1.25
N PHE A 43 17.94 8.49 2.30
CA PHE A 43 19.27 9.05 2.12
C PHE A 43 20.27 8.03 1.59
N LYS A 44 20.13 6.74 1.93
CA LYS A 44 20.90 5.65 1.31
C LYS A 44 20.68 5.62 -0.20
N CYS A 45 19.42 5.70 -0.67
CA CYS A 45 19.12 5.74 -2.10
C CYS A 45 19.69 6.98 -2.78
N VAL A 46 19.48 8.17 -2.19
CA VAL A 46 19.99 9.45 -2.72
C VAL A 46 21.51 9.42 -2.84
N HIS A 47 22.21 8.92 -1.82
CA HIS A 47 23.67 8.80 -1.83
C HIS A 47 24.17 7.83 -2.90
N ALA A 48 23.49 6.69 -3.07
CA ALA A 48 23.85 5.67 -4.05
C ALA A 48 23.41 5.99 -5.49
N GLY A 49 22.75 7.14 -5.73
CA GLY A 49 22.16 7.47 -7.03
C GLY A 49 21.00 6.55 -7.43
N MET A 50 20.41 5.83 -6.48
CA MET A 50 19.24 4.98 -6.70
C MET A 50 17.95 5.79 -6.62
N ILE A 51 16.88 5.24 -7.19
CA ILE A 51 15.54 5.81 -7.10
C ILE A 51 15.08 5.79 -5.63
N PRO A 52 14.76 6.94 -5.02
CA PRO A 52 14.33 7.00 -3.63
C PRO A 52 12.90 6.46 -3.45
N PRO A 53 12.56 5.98 -2.23
CA PRO A 53 11.27 5.38 -1.89
C PRO A 53 10.14 6.43 -1.79
N VAL A 54 9.81 7.12 -2.88
CA VAL A 54 8.93 8.30 -2.85
C VAL A 54 7.68 8.08 -3.71
N LYS A 55 6.50 8.21 -3.10
CA LYS A 55 5.23 8.20 -3.84
C LYS A 55 5.14 9.41 -4.78
N LYS A 56 4.56 9.21 -5.96
CA LYS A 56 4.31 10.29 -6.92
C LYS A 56 3.32 11.33 -6.35
N HIS A 57 2.22 10.83 -5.80
CA HIS A 57 1.13 11.61 -5.24
C HIS A 57 0.80 11.18 -3.83
N LEU A 58 0.17 12.10 -3.10
CA LEU A 58 -0.44 11.81 -1.82
C LEU A 58 -1.70 10.98 -2.03
N GLU A 59 -1.84 9.89 -1.27
CA GLU A 59 -3.01 9.00 -1.36
C GLU A 59 -4.01 9.28 -0.24
N PHE A 60 -5.29 9.19 -0.57
CA PHE A 60 -6.39 9.24 0.38
C PHE A 60 -7.34 8.05 0.13
N PRO A 61 -7.91 7.41 1.17
CA PRO A 61 -7.76 7.73 2.59
C PRO A 61 -6.39 7.35 3.15
N ILE A 62 -5.98 7.97 4.27
CA ILE A 62 -4.80 7.53 5.02
C ILE A 62 -5.14 6.15 5.57
N PHE A 63 -4.52 5.10 5.04
CA PHE A 63 -4.80 3.72 5.45
C PHE A 63 -4.54 3.58 6.94
N ALA A 64 -5.57 3.17 7.68
CA ALA A 64 -5.56 3.16 9.15
C ALA A 64 -4.52 2.20 9.75
N ASN A 65 -4.09 1.21 8.96
CA ASN A 65 -3.19 0.17 9.43
C ASN A 65 -1.73 0.55 9.18
N PRO A 66 -0.92 0.71 10.24
CA PRO A 66 0.49 1.03 10.11
C PRO A 66 1.24 -0.05 9.33
N GLY A 67 2.03 0.37 8.33
CA GLY A 67 2.85 -0.53 7.51
C GLY A 67 2.09 -1.37 6.49
N SER A 68 0.82 -1.05 6.23
CA SER A 68 0.01 -1.72 5.20
C SER A 68 0.42 -1.30 3.78
N LEU A 69 0.32 -2.24 2.84
CA LEU A 69 0.54 -2.00 1.43
C LEU A 69 -0.54 -1.07 0.84
N THR A 70 -0.15 -0.21 -0.09
CA THR A 70 -1.05 0.66 -0.85
C THR A 70 -0.69 0.63 -2.34
N PRO A 71 -1.61 0.98 -3.26
CA PRO A 71 -1.31 1.10 -4.69
C PRO A 71 -0.10 2.01 -4.99
N GLY A 72 0.04 3.11 -4.26
CA GLY A 72 1.15 4.04 -4.39
C GLY A 72 2.47 3.45 -3.95
N PHE A 73 2.48 2.62 -2.91
CA PHE A 73 3.69 1.85 -2.55
C PHE A 73 4.03 0.81 -3.63
N LEU A 74 3.05 0.17 -4.27
CA LEU A 74 3.31 -0.70 -5.42
C LEU A 74 3.91 0.05 -6.60
N HIS A 75 3.41 1.25 -6.92
CA HIS A 75 4.04 2.11 -7.93
C HIS A 75 5.50 2.43 -7.61
N VAL A 76 5.81 2.72 -6.34
CA VAL A 76 7.19 2.97 -5.90
C VAL A 76 8.05 1.72 -6.09
N LEU A 77 7.55 0.54 -5.72
CA LEU A 77 8.26 -0.72 -5.92
C LEU A 77 8.54 -0.99 -7.41
N ILE A 78 7.54 -0.84 -8.28
CA ILE A 78 7.71 -0.99 -9.73
C ILE A 78 8.76 -0.02 -10.25
N HIS A 79 8.72 1.23 -9.80
CA HIS A 79 9.69 2.24 -10.22
C HIS A 79 11.12 1.91 -9.74
N GLN A 80 11.28 1.32 -8.54
CA GLN A 80 12.60 0.96 -8.01
C GLN A 80 13.14 -0.38 -8.53
N LEU A 81 12.29 -1.35 -8.85
CA LEU A 81 12.66 -2.69 -9.31
C LEU A 81 12.78 -2.78 -10.84
N GLY A 82 12.05 -1.92 -11.55
CA GLY A 82 11.81 -2.02 -12.99
C GLY A 82 10.42 -2.58 -13.27
N ARG A 83 9.98 -2.51 -14.54
CA ARG A 83 8.64 -2.98 -14.94
C ARG A 83 8.59 -4.46 -15.26
N GLU A 84 9.71 -5.03 -15.69
CA GLU A 84 9.81 -6.38 -16.23
C GLU A 84 11.10 -7.05 -15.77
N GLY A 85 11.09 -8.38 -15.79
CA GLY A 85 12.24 -9.22 -15.50
C GLY A 85 12.20 -9.81 -14.09
N TYR A 86 13.34 -10.37 -13.69
CA TYR A 86 13.48 -11.11 -12.44
C TYR A 86 14.35 -10.36 -11.44
N VAL A 87 13.88 -10.29 -10.21
CA VAL A 87 14.65 -9.75 -9.09
C VAL A 87 14.95 -10.83 -8.06
N ARG A 88 16.11 -10.74 -7.42
CA ARG A 88 16.44 -11.61 -6.28
C ARG A 88 15.53 -11.27 -5.11
N THR A 89 15.05 -12.29 -4.39
CA THR A 89 14.18 -12.10 -3.22
C THR A 89 14.81 -11.18 -2.17
N SER A 90 16.14 -11.23 -1.99
CA SER A 90 16.86 -10.33 -1.09
C SER A 90 16.72 -8.85 -1.44
N VAL A 91 16.71 -8.52 -2.73
CA VAL A 91 16.56 -7.12 -3.21
C VAL A 91 15.11 -6.66 -3.02
N LEU A 92 14.14 -7.54 -3.25
CA LEU A 92 12.74 -7.26 -2.98
C LEU A 92 12.51 -6.97 -1.49
N TYR A 93 13.07 -7.77 -0.58
CA TYR A 93 13.01 -7.49 0.86
C TYR A 93 13.61 -6.15 1.23
N GLU A 94 14.80 -5.82 0.70
CA GLU A 94 15.44 -4.53 0.97
C GLU A 94 14.53 -3.36 0.57
N LYS A 95 13.95 -3.44 -0.64
CA LYS A 95 13.10 -2.39 -1.19
C LYS A 95 11.76 -2.28 -0.44
N TRP A 96 11.17 -3.42 -0.08
CA TRP A 96 9.94 -3.51 0.71
C TRP A 96 10.09 -2.92 2.11
N LEU A 97 11.13 -3.35 2.84
CA LEU A 97 11.42 -2.84 4.19
C LEU A 97 11.82 -1.36 4.15
N GLY A 98 12.47 -0.92 3.08
CA GLY A 98 12.76 0.48 2.83
C GLY A 98 11.52 1.37 2.69
N LEU A 99 10.36 0.79 2.34
CA LEU A 99 9.06 1.47 2.35
C LEU A 99 8.35 1.36 3.71
N THR A 100 8.97 0.76 4.71
CA THR A 100 8.41 0.51 6.05
C THR A 100 7.17 -0.38 6.05
N LEU A 101 7.07 -1.24 5.04
CA LEU A 101 5.98 -2.20 4.88
C LEU A 101 6.20 -3.44 5.75
N ASN A 102 5.09 -4.09 6.13
CA ASN A 102 5.13 -5.27 7.00
C ASN A 102 5.83 -6.46 6.33
N LYS A 103 6.87 -6.99 6.98
CA LYS A 103 7.61 -8.16 6.48
C LYS A 103 6.72 -9.40 6.35
N CYS A 104 5.82 -9.63 7.32
CA CYS A 104 4.96 -10.81 7.33
C CYS A 104 3.99 -10.82 6.14
N GLU A 105 3.57 -9.64 5.66
CA GLU A 105 2.75 -9.55 4.44
C GLU A 105 3.53 -9.97 3.20
N LEU A 106 4.78 -9.51 3.07
CA LEU A 106 5.67 -9.96 1.98
C LEU A 106 5.93 -11.47 2.05
N ASP A 107 6.21 -12.01 3.23
CA ASP A 107 6.46 -13.44 3.43
C ASP A 107 5.26 -14.28 2.95
N ARG A 108 4.03 -13.85 3.28
CA ARG A 108 2.80 -14.51 2.81
C ARG A 108 2.66 -14.45 1.29
N MET A 109 2.89 -13.28 0.67
CA MET A 109 2.82 -13.13 -0.79
C MET A 109 3.85 -14.01 -1.50
N LEU A 110 5.06 -14.12 -0.96
CA LEU A 110 6.11 -14.95 -1.53
C LEU A 110 5.82 -16.45 -1.41
N LEU A 111 5.15 -16.85 -0.32
CA LEU A 111 4.72 -18.24 -0.10
C LEU A 111 3.60 -18.65 -1.06
N LEU A 112 2.63 -17.77 -1.35
CA LEU A 112 1.48 -18.05 -2.22
C LEU A 112 1.90 -18.55 -3.62
N HIS A 113 2.97 -17.99 -4.17
CA HIS A 113 3.44 -18.34 -5.51
C HIS A 113 4.71 -19.21 -5.50
N HIS A 114 5.11 -19.72 -4.32
CA HIS A 114 6.26 -20.62 -4.15
C HIS A 114 7.58 -20.11 -4.77
N TYR A 115 7.86 -18.80 -4.69
CA TYR A 115 9.07 -18.24 -5.28
C TYR A 115 10.35 -18.84 -4.68
N ARG A 116 11.26 -19.30 -5.54
CA ARG A 116 12.57 -19.87 -5.13
C ARG A 116 13.71 -18.93 -5.51
N GLY A 117 13.97 -17.93 -4.67
CA GLY A 117 15.15 -17.05 -4.73
C GLY A 117 15.14 -15.96 -5.82
N LYS A 118 14.35 -16.13 -6.88
CA LYS A 118 14.04 -15.11 -7.87
C LYS A 118 12.53 -14.93 -8.00
N VAL A 119 12.12 -13.70 -8.23
CA VAL A 119 10.73 -13.26 -8.29
C VAL A 119 10.56 -12.53 -9.62
N ASP A 120 9.56 -12.94 -10.42
CA ASP A 120 9.14 -12.15 -11.57
C ASP A 120 8.42 -10.90 -11.07
N ILE A 121 8.84 -9.73 -11.54
CA ILE A 121 8.32 -8.46 -11.03
C ILE A 121 6.84 -8.30 -11.38
N MET A 122 6.40 -8.68 -12.58
CA MET A 122 5.01 -8.52 -13.02
C MET A 122 4.09 -9.46 -12.26
N GLU A 123 4.49 -10.72 -12.07
CA GLU A 123 3.71 -11.70 -11.32
C GLU A 123 3.60 -11.30 -9.86
N PHE A 124 4.69 -10.82 -9.25
CA PHE A 124 4.66 -10.31 -7.88
C PHE A 124 3.75 -9.11 -7.72
N VAL A 125 3.81 -8.15 -8.65
CA VAL A 125 2.90 -6.99 -8.66
C VAL A 125 1.45 -7.43 -8.76
N ALA A 126 1.15 -8.43 -9.59
CA ALA A 126 -0.20 -8.98 -9.69
C ALA A 126 -0.67 -9.60 -8.37
N ILE A 127 0.15 -10.42 -7.72
CA ILE A 127 -0.16 -11.04 -6.42
C ILE A 127 -0.37 -9.96 -5.34
N ALA A 128 0.51 -8.96 -5.31
CA ALA A 128 0.43 -7.89 -4.34
C ALA A 128 -0.81 -6.98 -4.59
N ALA A 129 -1.20 -6.77 -5.85
CA ALA A 129 -2.47 -6.13 -6.20
C ALA A 129 -3.67 -7.00 -5.75
N GLY A 130 -3.57 -8.33 -5.88
CA GLY A 130 -4.56 -9.28 -5.40
C GLY A 130 -4.78 -9.20 -3.89
N HIS A 131 -3.73 -8.94 -3.12
CA HIS A 131 -3.83 -8.69 -1.69
C HIS A 131 -4.60 -7.41 -1.33
N LEU A 132 -4.61 -6.40 -2.20
CA LEU A 132 -5.29 -5.12 -1.99
C LEU A 132 -6.77 -5.15 -2.39
N CYS A 133 -7.13 -6.01 -3.34
CA CYS A 133 -8.45 -6.06 -3.95
C CYS A 133 -9.26 -7.28 -3.47
N LYS A 134 -10.59 -7.17 -3.53
CA LYS A 134 -11.51 -8.24 -3.07
C LYS A 134 -11.99 -9.16 -4.20
N THR A 135 -11.75 -8.77 -5.45
CA THR A 135 -12.28 -9.46 -6.62
C THR A 135 -11.24 -9.45 -7.74
N LEU A 136 -11.21 -10.52 -8.53
CA LEU A 136 -10.33 -10.65 -9.68
C LEU A 136 -10.47 -9.48 -10.66
N SER A 137 -11.70 -9.00 -10.90
CA SER A 137 -11.96 -7.86 -11.78
C SER A 137 -11.30 -6.58 -11.26
N ALA A 138 -11.42 -6.29 -9.97
CA ALA A 138 -10.78 -5.12 -9.37
C ALA A 138 -9.25 -5.25 -9.37
N THR A 139 -8.74 -6.45 -9.08
CA THR A 139 -7.31 -6.74 -9.14
C THR A 139 -6.75 -6.50 -10.54
N MET A 140 -7.43 -6.98 -11.58
CA MET A 140 -6.98 -6.80 -12.97
C MET A 140 -7.02 -5.34 -13.40
N THR A 141 -8.03 -4.56 -12.98
CA THR A 141 -8.05 -3.11 -13.21
C THR A 141 -6.82 -2.45 -12.59
N LEU A 142 -6.53 -2.75 -11.32
CA LEU A 142 -5.37 -2.21 -10.62
C LEU A 142 -4.05 -2.64 -11.27
N VAL A 143 -3.92 -3.89 -11.70
CA VAL A 143 -2.72 -4.38 -12.41
C VAL A 143 -2.51 -3.63 -13.72
N CYS A 144 -3.56 -3.40 -14.50
CA CYS A 144 -3.48 -2.62 -15.73
C CYS A 144 -3.05 -1.17 -15.45
N GLU A 145 -3.55 -0.54 -14.39
CA GLU A 145 -3.16 0.81 -13.96
C GLU A 145 -1.69 0.87 -13.49
N LEU A 146 -1.23 -0.15 -12.78
CA LEU A 146 0.14 -0.23 -12.28
C LEU A 146 1.17 -0.43 -13.41
N LEU A 147 0.83 -1.26 -14.40
CA LEU A 147 1.74 -1.68 -15.47
C LEU A 147 1.61 -0.85 -16.77
N THR A 148 0.58 -0.02 -16.92
CA THR A 148 0.35 0.78 -18.15
C THR A 148 1.50 1.73 -18.47
N SER A 149 1.89 1.80 -19.74
CA SER A 149 2.90 2.77 -20.21
C SER A 149 2.34 4.17 -20.49
N GLU A 150 1.02 4.32 -20.45
CA GLU A 150 0.35 5.61 -20.65
C GLU A 150 0.62 6.57 -19.48
N PRO A 151 0.62 7.88 -19.72
CA PRO A 151 0.70 8.87 -18.65
C PRO A 151 -0.54 8.80 -17.75
N GLU A 152 -0.44 9.40 -16.56
CA GLU A 152 -1.55 9.45 -15.61
C GLU A 152 -2.78 10.13 -16.21
N GLY A 153 -3.95 9.51 -16.04
CA GLY A 153 -5.21 9.92 -16.69
C GLY A 153 -5.40 9.36 -18.10
N GLY A 154 -4.40 8.64 -18.64
CA GLY A 154 -4.50 7.86 -19.86
C GLY A 154 -5.25 6.54 -19.65
N SER A 155 -5.36 5.77 -20.74
CA SER A 155 -6.02 4.46 -20.69
C SER A 155 -5.09 3.42 -20.04
N ALA A 156 -5.61 2.59 -19.14
CA ALA A 156 -4.85 1.52 -18.48
C ALA A 156 -4.61 0.34 -19.44
N LYS A 157 -3.77 0.56 -20.46
CA LYS A 157 -3.49 -0.41 -21.53
C LYS A 157 -2.21 -1.18 -21.21
N ILE A 158 -2.32 -2.50 -21.30
CA ILE A 158 -1.18 -3.42 -21.28
C ILE A 158 -1.25 -4.38 -22.48
N PRO A 159 -0.11 -4.94 -22.93
CA PRO A 159 -0.10 -5.97 -23.96
C PRO A 159 -1.02 -7.14 -23.62
N LEU A 160 -1.86 -7.56 -24.58
CA LEU A 160 -2.80 -8.66 -24.39
C LEU A 160 -2.15 -9.97 -23.89
N PRO A 161 -0.95 -10.38 -24.37
CA PRO A 161 -0.30 -11.59 -23.85
C PRO A 161 0.00 -11.50 -22.35
N TRP A 162 0.40 -10.33 -21.85
CA TRP A 162 0.63 -10.12 -20.42
C TRP A 162 -0.67 -10.14 -19.63
N PHE A 163 -1.73 -9.51 -20.17
CA PHE A 163 -3.04 -9.55 -19.54
C PHE A 163 -3.52 -11.00 -19.35
N ILE A 164 -3.43 -11.83 -20.39
CA ILE A 164 -3.85 -13.24 -20.33
C ILE A 164 -2.99 -14.02 -19.33
N HIS A 165 -1.67 -13.80 -19.33
CA HIS A 165 -0.74 -14.43 -18.40
C HIS A 165 -1.09 -14.12 -16.94
N LEU A 166 -1.19 -12.84 -16.60
CA LEU A 166 -1.48 -12.39 -15.24
C LEU A 166 -2.90 -12.77 -14.80
N TYR A 167 -3.87 -12.74 -15.71
CA TYR A 167 -5.24 -13.17 -15.42
C TYR A 167 -5.29 -14.66 -15.04
N ARG A 168 -4.62 -15.53 -15.81
CA ARG A 168 -4.56 -16.97 -15.51
C ARG A 168 -3.90 -17.23 -14.17
N LEU A 169 -2.75 -16.58 -13.92
CA LEU A 169 -2.02 -16.67 -12.66
C LEU A 169 -2.88 -16.26 -11.46
N LEU A 170 -3.62 -15.16 -11.56
CA LEU A 170 -4.51 -14.70 -10.48
C LEU A 170 -5.76 -15.57 -10.31
N ALA A 171 -6.29 -16.12 -11.40
CA ALA A 171 -7.41 -17.04 -11.35
C ALA A 171 -7.03 -18.38 -10.69
N GLU A 172 -5.81 -18.88 -10.92
CA GLU A 172 -5.27 -20.08 -10.27
C GLU A 172 -5.04 -19.90 -8.77
N LEU A 173 -4.68 -18.67 -8.34
CA LEU A 173 -4.49 -18.30 -6.93
C LEU A 173 -5.81 -18.00 -6.19
N ASP A 174 -6.96 -18.25 -6.82
CA ASP A 174 -8.31 -17.99 -6.32
C ASP A 174 -8.48 -16.56 -5.76
N CYS A 175 -7.86 -15.57 -6.43
CA CYS A 175 -8.07 -14.15 -6.13
C CYS A 175 -9.45 -13.64 -6.62
N GLY A 176 -10.41 -14.55 -6.82
CA GLY A 176 -11.79 -14.26 -7.17
C GLY A 176 -12.59 -13.74 -5.96
N PRO A 177 -13.79 -13.19 -6.18
CA PRO A 177 -14.72 -13.01 -5.06
C PRO A 177 -14.89 -14.37 -4.38
N ALA A 178 -14.77 -14.41 -3.05
CA ALA A 178 -15.14 -15.59 -2.26
C ALA A 178 -16.48 -16.10 -2.79
N ARG A 179 -16.57 -17.40 -3.13
CA ARG A 179 -17.83 -18.00 -3.53
C ARG A 179 -18.88 -17.60 -2.50
N GLN A 180 -19.97 -17.00 -2.96
CA GLN A 180 -21.11 -16.62 -2.11
C GLN A 180 -21.80 -17.84 -1.47
N ASP A 181 -21.26 -19.05 -1.65
CA ASP A 181 -21.71 -20.28 -1.01
C ASP A 181 -21.34 -20.35 0.49
N GLU A 182 -20.49 -19.45 0.99
CA GLU A 182 -20.22 -19.25 2.42
C GLU A 182 -20.75 -17.90 2.94
N ILE A 183 -21.84 -17.38 2.38
CA ILE A 183 -22.67 -16.43 3.13
C ILE A 183 -23.33 -17.22 4.26
N VAL A 184 -22.71 -17.13 5.43
CA VAL A 184 -23.30 -17.29 6.78
C VAL A 184 -24.77 -17.71 6.75
N VAL A 185 -25.01 -19.02 6.81
CA VAL A 185 -26.35 -19.61 7.00
C VAL A 185 -26.91 -19.27 8.41
N GLN A 186 -26.15 -18.59 9.28
CA GLN A 186 -26.63 -18.19 10.60
C GLN A 186 -27.62 -17.00 10.62
N ASP A 187 -27.73 -16.19 9.56
CA ASP A 187 -28.66 -15.04 9.58
C ASP A 187 -30.01 -15.29 8.89
N ILE A 188 -30.24 -16.49 8.33
CA ILE A 188 -31.48 -16.84 7.60
C ILE A 188 -32.49 -17.59 8.49
N ILE A 189 -32.11 -18.06 9.68
CA ILE A 189 -33.05 -18.69 10.63
C ILE A 189 -33.28 -17.78 11.84
N LEU A 190 -33.84 -16.60 11.60
CA LEU A 190 -34.69 -15.95 12.61
C LEU A 190 -35.94 -15.43 11.89
N PRO A 191 -37.15 -15.85 12.29
CA PRO A 191 -38.38 -15.41 11.67
C PRO A 191 -38.53 -13.89 11.79
N PHE A 192 -39.08 -13.29 10.73
CA PHE A 192 -39.21 -11.85 10.47
C PHE A 192 -39.83 -11.02 11.62
N GLY A 193 -40.48 -11.65 12.61
CA GLY A 193 -41.17 -10.97 13.71
C GLY A 193 -40.34 -10.57 14.94
N GLU A 194 -39.09 -11.01 15.09
CA GLU A 194 -38.27 -10.70 16.28
C GLU A 194 -37.26 -9.55 16.07
N ARG A 195 -37.16 -9.00 14.87
CA ARG A 195 -36.16 -7.98 14.55
C ARG A 195 -36.55 -6.58 15.06
N GLU A 196 -37.83 -6.30 15.27
CA GLU A 196 -38.32 -4.98 15.72
C GLU A 196 -38.35 -4.80 17.24
N SER A 197 -38.47 -5.87 18.04
CA SER A 197 -38.54 -5.78 19.51
C SER A 197 -37.19 -5.47 20.18
N LYS A 198 -36.07 -5.78 19.52
CA LYS A 198 -34.72 -5.46 20.01
C LYS A 198 -34.26 -4.03 19.73
N LEU A 199 -34.86 -3.34 18.75
CA LEU A 199 -34.46 -1.97 18.38
C LEU A 199 -34.99 -0.89 19.32
N TRP A 200 -36.05 -1.18 20.10
CA TRP A 200 -36.65 -0.22 21.05
C TRP A 200 -36.44 -0.60 22.53
N SER A 201 -35.70 -1.66 22.82
CA SER A 201 -35.45 -2.05 24.21
C SER A 201 -34.37 -1.18 24.83
N ILE A 202 -34.78 -0.20 25.63
CA ILE A 202 -33.90 0.65 26.44
C ILE A 202 -33.17 -0.26 27.44
N PRO A 203 -31.83 -0.22 27.55
CA PRO A 203 -31.10 -1.02 28.53
C PRO A 203 -31.55 -0.65 29.94
N GLU A 204 -31.96 -1.65 30.74
CA GLU A 204 -32.26 -1.47 32.16
C GLU A 204 -31.00 -0.96 32.88
N GLY A 205 -31.01 0.31 33.28
CA GLY A 205 -29.90 0.95 33.99
C GLY A 205 -29.66 2.43 33.71
N VAL A 206 -30.39 3.08 32.79
CA VAL A 206 -30.21 4.52 32.53
C VAL A 206 -31.23 5.35 33.33
N SER A 207 -30.70 6.14 34.27
CA SER A 207 -31.42 7.13 35.09
C SER A 207 -32.15 8.17 34.23
N PRO A 208 -33.37 8.60 34.60
CA PRO A 208 -34.20 9.46 33.77
C PRO A 208 -33.78 10.94 33.92
N ALA A 209 -33.01 11.43 32.96
CA ALA A 209 -32.91 12.86 32.70
C ALA A 209 -32.85 13.05 31.18
N ILE A 210 -33.56 14.07 30.70
CA ILE A 210 -33.77 14.42 29.29
C ILE A 210 -35.00 13.71 28.68
N LYS A 211 -36.16 13.98 29.28
CA LYS A 211 -37.36 14.34 28.51
C LYS A 211 -37.55 15.83 28.75
N ASP A 212 -37.16 16.64 27.78
CA ASP A 212 -37.63 18.00 27.50
C ASP A 212 -36.62 18.64 26.54
N PHE A 213 -36.73 18.31 25.25
CA PHE A 213 -36.45 19.13 24.07
C PHE A 213 -36.97 18.41 22.83
#